data_AF-A0A940TPH0-F1
#
_entry.id   AF-A0A940TPH0-F1
#
_cell.length_a   1.000
_cell.length_b   1.000
_cell.length_c   1.000
_cell.angle_alpha   90.00
_cell.angle_beta   90.00
_cell.angle_gamma   90.00
#
_symmetry.space_group_name_H-M   'P 1'
#
loop_
_entity.id
_entity.type
_entity.pdbx_description
1 polymer ?
#
loop_
_entity_poly.entity_id
_entity_poly.type
_entity_poly.pdbx_seq_one_letter_code
_entity_poly.pdbx_strand_id
1 'polypeptide(L)'
;WESKAPVGTMVPNPFTDRVMMFVVETGPSKLNQWVNEERNIFEDYKKAFGQEPSMISGIAIMTDTDNTGESATAYYGDILFKK
;
A
#
# COMPACT_ATOMS: atom_id res chain seq x y z
N TRP A 1 -3.00 4.35 -2.55
CA TRP A 1 -3.63 5.05 -3.70
C TRP A 1 -2.78 6.25 -4.03
N GLU A 2 -2.56 6.56 -5.31
CA GLU A 2 -1.84 7.77 -5.72
C GLU A 2 -2.69 8.54 -6.76
N SER A 3 -2.56 9.86 -6.88
CA SER A 3 -3.47 10.64 -7.73
C SER A 3 -3.10 10.66 -9.22
N LYS A 4 -1.83 10.40 -9.58
CA LYS A 4 -1.23 10.67 -10.90
C LYS A 4 -0.31 9.55 -11.40
N ALA A 5 0.51 8.98 -10.52
CA ALA A 5 1.43 7.89 -10.80
C ALA A 5 0.66 6.62 -11.19
N PRO A 6 1.15 5.86 -12.18
CA PRO A 6 0.48 4.66 -12.63
C PRO A 6 0.55 3.55 -11.58
N VAL A 7 -0.46 2.67 -11.57
CA VAL A 7 -0.44 1.42 -10.79
C VAL A 7 0.82 0.61 -11.10
N GLY A 8 1.40 0.00 -10.07
CA GLY A 8 2.67 -0.73 -10.14
C GLY A 8 3.90 0.14 -9.97
N THR A 9 3.76 1.47 -9.93
CA THR A 9 4.86 2.37 -9.57
C THR A 9 5.37 2.04 -8.18
N MET A 10 6.70 1.91 -8.05
CA MET A 10 7.41 1.69 -6.79
C MET A 10 8.32 2.87 -6.52
N VAL A 11 8.15 3.52 -5.37
CA VAL A 11 8.94 4.71 -4.98
C VAL A 11 9.40 4.61 -3.53
N PRO A 12 10.58 5.15 -3.19
CA PRO A 12 11.01 5.24 -1.80
C PRO A 12 10.15 6.23 -1.03
N ASN A 13 10.01 6.01 0.28
CA ASN A 13 9.41 7.00 1.16
C ASN A 13 10.33 8.24 1.29
N PRO A 14 9.79 9.47 1.21
CA PRO A 14 10.61 10.68 1.28
C PRO A 14 11.21 10.98 2.66
N PHE A 15 10.74 10.32 3.72
CA PHE A 15 11.14 10.57 5.11
C PHE A 15 12.01 9.46 5.71
N THR A 16 12.09 8.28 5.09
CA THR A 16 12.88 7.14 5.59
C THR A 16 13.26 6.17 4.48
N ASP A 17 14.46 5.60 4.59
CA ASP A 17 14.96 4.55 3.70
C ASP A 17 14.39 3.15 4.01
N ARG A 18 13.66 3.02 5.12
CA ARG A 18 13.10 1.74 5.59
C ARG A 18 11.77 1.38 4.93
N VAL A 19 11.20 2.27 4.13
CA VAL A 19 9.87 2.13 3.57
C VAL A 19 9.92 2.30 2.05
N MET A 20 9.40 1.30 1.36
CA MET A 20 9.12 1.34 -0.08
C MET A 20 7.61 1.34 -0.28
N MET A 21 7.14 2.22 -1.15
CA MET A 21 5.71 2.43 -1.40
C MET A 21 5.37 1.90 -2.79
N PHE A 22 4.28 1.15 -2.88
CA PHE A 22 3.72 0.65 -4.13
C PHE A 22 2.38 1.31 -4.41
N VAL A 23 2.23 1.85 -5.61
CA VAL A 23 0.94 2.36 -6.07
C VAL A 23 0.09 1.16 -6.50
N VAL A 24 -0.90 0.82 -5.68
CA VAL A 24 -1.84 -0.28 -5.97
C VAL A 24 -3.05 0.21 -6.78
N GLU A 25 -3.50 1.45 -6.54
CA GLU A 25 -4.59 2.10 -7.28
C GLU A 25 -4.28 3.57 -7.54
N THR A 26 -4.89 4.12 -8.61
CA THR A 26 -4.63 5.50 -9.04
C THR A 26 -5.86 6.26 -9.53
N GLY A 27 -5.86 7.57 -9.31
CA GLY A 27 -6.82 8.51 -9.88
C GLY A 27 -8.26 8.36 -9.32
N PRO A 28 -9.26 9.03 -9.92
CA PRO A 28 -10.61 9.11 -9.37
C PRO A 28 -11.57 8.02 -9.88
N SER A 29 -11.15 7.12 -10.77
CA SER A 29 -12.03 6.21 -11.52
C SER A 29 -12.79 5.21 -10.64
N LYS A 30 -12.26 4.90 -9.46
CA LYS A 30 -12.78 3.91 -8.51
C LYS A 30 -13.34 4.55 -7.22
N LEU A 31 -13.59 5.86 -7.21
CA LEU A 31 -14.19 6.52 -6.05
C LEU A 31 -15.59 5.94 -5.73
N ASN A 32 -15.92 5.91 -4.43
CA ASN A 32 -17.20 5.43 -3.89
C ASN A 32 -17.54 3.97 -4.23
N GLN A 33 -16.52 3.15 -4.49
CA GLN A 33 -16.67 1.72 -4.79
C GLN A 33 -15.86 0.89 -3.80
N TRP A 34 -16.34 -0.32 -3.52
CA TRP A 34 -15.52 -1.32 -2.86
C TRP A 34 -14.47 -1.83 -3.84
N VAL A 35 -13.20 -1.79 -3.42
CA VAL A 35 -12.08 -2.29 -4.21
C VAL A 35 -11.45 -3.45 -3.44
N ASN A 36 -11.27 -4.58 -4.12
CA ASN A 36 -10.57 -5.73 -3.58
C ASN A 36 -9.13 -5.71 -4.07
N GLU A 37 -8.19 -5.83 -3.13
CA GLU A 37 -6.76 -5.83 -3.43
C GLU A 37 -6.12 -7.16 -3.05
N GLU A 38 -5.29 -7.70 -3.96
CA GLU A 38 -4.48 -8.88 -3.70
C GLU A 38 -3.03 -8.60 -4.07
N ARG A 39 -2.12 -8.91 -3.15
CA ARG A 39 -0.69 -8.67 -3.31
C ARG A 39 0.13 -9.82 -2.75
N ASN A 40 1.19 -10.17 -3.45
CA ASN A 40 2.21 -11.07 -2.93
C ASN A 40 3.28 -10.26 -2.18
N ILE A 41 3.11 -10.18 -0.86
CA ILE A 41 3.98 -9.39 0.01
C ILE A 41 5.44 -9.88 -0.02
N PHE A 42 5.67 -11.18 -0.19
CA PHE A 42 7.02 -11.74 -0.27
C PHE A 42 7.76 -11.26 -1.53
N GLU A 43 7.10 -11.34 -2.69
CA GLU A 43 7.67 -10.86 -3.96
C GLU A 43 7.82 -9.34 -3.98
N ASP A 44 6.89 -8.61 -3.38
CA ASP A 44 6.99 -7.16 -3.24
C ASP A 44 8.19 -6.74 -2.38
N TYR A 45 8.42 -7.44 -1.26
CA TYR A 45 9.58 -7.18 -0.41
C TYR A 45 10.90 -7.43 -1.18
N LYS A 46 10.98 -8.55 -1.91
CA LYS A 46 12.17 -8.87 -2.72
C LYS A 46 12.43 -7.81 -3.80
N LYS A 47 11.38 -7.32 -4.47
CA LYS A 47 11.51 -6.23 -5.45
C LYS A 47 11.95 -4.92 -4.80
N ALA A 48 11.41 -4.61 -3.62
CA ALA A 48 11.69 -3.38 -2.89
C ALA A 48 13.12 -3.31 -2.34
N PHE A 49 13.60 -4.41 -1.76
CA PHE A 49 14.83 -4.43 -0.96
C PHE A 49 15.94 -5.32 -1.53
N GLY A 50 15.69 -6.05 -2.62
CA GLY A 50 16.68 -6.90 -3.28
C GLY A 50 17.09 -8.16 -2.50
N GLN A 51 16.40 -8.47 -1.40
CA GLN A 51 16.67 -9.61 -0.53
C GLN A 51 15.38 -10.22 -0.01
N GLU A 52 15.45 -11.43 0.54
CA GLU A 52 14.28 -12.07 1.15
C GLU A 52 13.93 -11.39 2.49
N PRO A 53 12.63 -11.24 2.80
CA PRO A 53 12.21 -10.75 4.10
C PRO A 53 12.58 -11.74 5.21
N SER A 54 12.91 -11.23 6.38
CA SER A 54 12.86 -12.03 7.60
C SER A 54 11.41 -12.41 7.95
N MET A 55 11.20 -13.18 9.01
CA MET A 55 9.86 -13.48 9.51
C MET A 55 9.05 -12.18 9.71
N ILE A 56 7.97 -12.04 8.94
CA ILE A 56 7.05 -10.91 9.04
C ILE A 56 6.25 -11.07 10.34
N SER A 57 6.36 -10.08 11.23
CA SER A 57 5.74 -10.14 12.56
C SER A 57 4.29 -9.63 12.58
N GLY A 58 3.86 -8.93 11.53
CA GLY A 58 2.50 -8.42 11.43
C GLY A 58 2.28 -7.59 10.17
N ILE A 59 1.01 -7.29 9.90
CA ILE A 59 0.57 -6.42 8.82
C ILE A 59 -0.33 -5.36 9.44
N ALA A 60 -0.06 -4.09 9.12
CA ALA A 60 -0.84 -2.95 9.55
C ALA A 60 -1.58 -2.38 8.34
N ILE A 61 -2.87 -2.08 8.54
CA ILE A 61 -3.72 -1.40 7.56
C ILE A 61 -4.14 -0.09 8.21
N MET A 62 -3.95 1.02 7.50
CA MET A 62 -4.25 2.35 8.02
C MET A 62 -4.72 3.29 6.92
N THR A 63 -5.47 4.30 7.35
CA THR A 63 -5.79 5.49 6.57
C THR A 63 -5.39 6.68 7.40
N ASP A 64 -4.49 7.47 6.85
CA ASP A 64 -3.91 8.67 7.44
C ASP A 64 -4.24 9.89 6.58
N THR A 65 -4.20 11.05 7.22
CA THR A 65 -4.47 12.38 6.62
C THR A 65 -3.47 13.42 7.15
N ASP A 66 -2.37 12.98 7.76
CA ASP A 66 -1.36 13.84 8.37
C ASP A 66 -0.73 14.81 7.37
N ASN A 67 -0.46 14.34 6.14
CA ASN A 67 0.12 15.16 5.08
C ASN A 67 -0.85 16.17 4.46
N THR A 68 -2.17 15.98 4.58
CA THR A 68 -3.18 16.90 4.04
C THR A 68 -3.80 17.80 5.10
N GLY A 69 -3.76 17.38 6.38
CA GLY A 69 -4.47 18.03 7.47
C GLY A 69 -6.00 17.90 7.38
N GLU A 70 -6.50 17.05 6.48
CA GLU A 70 -7.93 16.85 6.25
C GLU A 70 -8.47 15.72 7.15
N SER A 71 -9.64 15.17 6.81
CA SER A 71 -10.23 14.03 7.52
C SER A 71 -10.77 13.03 6.52
N ALA A 72 -10.60 11.75 6.82
CA ALA A 72 -11.07 10.65 5.99
C ALA A 72 -11.82 9.63 6.84
N THR A 73 -12.84 9.01 6.25
CA THR A 73 -13.46 7.79 6.78
C THR A 73 -13.16 6.66 5.82
N ALA A 74 -12.54 5.60 6.33
CA ALA A 74 -12.24 4.40 5.57
C ALA A 74 -12.95 3.21 6.19
N TYR A 75 -13.37 2.28 5.34
CA TYR A 75 -13.92 1.00 5.74
C TYR A 75 -13.02 -0.10 5.18
N TYR A 76 -12.73 -1.09 6.00
CA TYR A 76 -11.99 -2.29 5.59
C TYR A 76 -12.89 -3.48 5.85
N GLY A 77 -12.89 -4.42 4.92
CA GLY A 77 -13.67 -5.65 5.00
C GLY A 77 -12.86 -6.82 4.46
N ASP A 78 -13.13 -8.01 4.99
CA ASP A 78 -12.52 -9.29 4.59
C ASP A 78 -10.99 -9.23 4.43
N ILE A 79 -10.26 -9.34 5.53
CA ILE A 79 -8.80 -9.42 5.52
C ILE A 79 -8.39 -10.88 5.60
N LEU A 80 -7.75 -11.38 4.55
CA LEU A 80 -7.39 -12.78 4.40
C LEU A 80 -5.89 -12.93 4.09
N PHE A 81 -5.26 -13.91 4.74
CA PHE A 81 -3.90 -14.35 4.42
C PHE A 81 -3.95 -15.74 3.79
N LYS A 82 -3.28 -15.89 2.66
CA LYS A 82 -3.21 -17.15 1.89
C LYS A 82 -1.75 -17.42 1.54
N LYS A 83 -1.40 -18.69 1.42
CA LYS A 83 -0.06 -19.17 1.05
C LYS A 83 -0.10 -19.78 -0.35
#